data_AF-Q9MUH6-F1
#
_entry.id   AF-Q9MUH6-F1
#
_cell.length_a   1.000
_cell.length_b   1.000
_cell.length_c   1.000
_cell.angle_alpha   90.00
_cell.angle_beta   90.00
_cell.angle_gamma   90.00
#
_symmetry.space_group_name_H-M   'P 1'
#
loop_
_entity.id
_entity.type
_entity.pdbx_description
1 polymer ?
#
loop_
_entity_poly.entity_id
_entity_poly.type
_entity_poly.pdbx_seq_one_letter_code
_entity_poly.pdbx_strand_id
1 'polypeptide(L)' 'RYRGPRLKLIRRLKNLPGLAGRGKTSNLGEIRVATDQSTSRKISQFCVRLEAKQRLRFNYGLTER' A
#
# COMPACT_ATOMS: atom_id res chain seq x y z
N ARG A 1 14.53 -2.13 -7.61
CA ARG A 1 13.15 -2.45 -8.05
C ARG A 1 12.58 -3.59 -7.20
N TYR A 2 11.31 -3.51 -6.79
CA TYR A 2 10.67 -4.50 -5.92
C TYR A 2 10.30 -5.79 -6.69
N ARG A 3 10.69 -6.96 -6.17
CA ARG A 3 10.38 -8.29 -6.78
C ARG A 3 9.50 -9.19 -5.90
N GLY A 4 9.06 -8.71 -4.74
CA GLY A 4 8.23 -9.49 -3.82
C GLY A 4 6.74 -9.53 -4.19
N PRO A 5 5.88 -10.07 -3.30
CA PRO A 5 4.44 -10.17 -3.53
C PRO A 5 3.77 -8.80 -3.62
N ARG A 6 3.47 -8.36 -4.84
CA ARG A 6 2.89 -7.03 -5.16
C ARG A 6 1.51 -6.82 -4.57
N LEU A 7 0.68 -7.87 -4.51
CA LEU A 7 -0.67 -7.79 -3.94
C LEU A 7 -0.65 -7.31 -2.49
N LYS A 8 0.29 -7.79 -1.66
CA LYS A 8 0.42 -7.39 -0.25
C LYS A 8 0.64 -5.88 -0.09
N LEU A 9 1.48 -5.28 -0.96
CA LEU A 9 1.72 -3.84 -0.98
C LEU A 9 0.51 -3.05 -1.45
N ILE A 10 -0.17 -3.51 -2.50
CA ILE A 10 -1.40 -2.89 -3.01
C ILE A 10 -2.49 -2.92 -1.93
N ARG A 11 -2.64 -4.04 -1.19
CA ARG A 11 -3.60 -4.12 -0.08
C ARG A 11 -3.34 -3.11 1.02
N ARG A 12 -2.07 -2.92 1.38
CA ARG A 12 -1.66 -1.99 2.44
C ARG A 12 -1.73 -0.52 2.02
N LEU A 13 -1.21 -0.19 0.83
CA LEU A 13 -1.00 1.19 0.37
C LEU A 13 -2.09 1.71 -0.59
N LYS A 14 -3.03 0.85 -1.00
CA LYS A 14 -4.20 1.14 -1.83
C LYS A 14 -3.87 1.68 -3.23
N ASN A 15 -3.63 2.98 -3.38
CA ASN A 15 -3.54 3.66 -4.67
C ASN A 15 -2.14 3.52 -5.30
N LEU A 16 -1.86 2.34 -5.87
CA LEU A 16 -0.61 2.05 -6.56
C LEU A 16 -0.86 1.64 -8.03
N PRO A 17 -1.27 2.57 -8.92
CA PRO A 17 -1.58 2.25 -10.32
C PRO A 17 -0.36 1.71 -11.09
N GLY A 18 0.85 2.20 -10.83
CA GLY A 18 2.07 1.69 -11.45
C GLY A 18 2.49 0.30 -10.96
N LEU A 19 1.95 -0.15 -9.82
CA LEU A 19 2.19 -1.49 -9.29
C LEU A 19 1.03 -2.46 -9.57
N ALA A 20 -0.20 -1.95 -9.70
CA ALA A 20 -1.41 -2.70 -9.98
C ALA A 20 -1.47 -3.14 -11.44
N GLY A 21 -1.65 -4.44 -11.68
CA GLY A 21 -1.93 -4.94 -13.03
C GLY A 21 -3.35 -4.55 -13.46
N ARG A 22 -3.55 -4.31 -14.76
CA ARG A 22 -4.88 -4.01 -15.34
C ARG A 22 -5.85 -5.14 -14.96
N GLY A 23 -6.82 -4.85 -14.08
CA GLY A 23 -7.88 -5.80 -13.68
C GLY A 23 -7.87 -6.33 -12.23
N LYS A 24 -6.94 -5.93 -11.36
CA LYS A 24 -6.86 -6.44 -9.96
C LYS A 24 -7.42 -5.49 -8.88
N THR A 25 -8.09 -4.41 -9.28
CA THR A 25 -8.53 -3.35 -8.36
C THR A 25 -9.91 -3.58 -7.74
N SER A 26 -10.74 -4.48 -8.30
CA SER A 26 -12.14 -4.66 -7.90
C SER A 26 -12.32 -5.34 -6.54
N ASN A 27 -11.50 -6.35 -6.20
CA ASN A 27 -11.74 -7.18 -5.01
C ASN A 27 -11.00 -6.74 -3.74
N LEU A 28 -10.44 -5.51 -3.73
CA LEU A 28 -9.61 -5.06 -2.61
C LEU A 28 -10.40 -4.42 -1.46
N GLY A 29 -11.65 -4.02 -1.74
CA GLY A 29 -12.56 -3.46 -0.72
C GLY A 29 -13.03 -4.50 0.30
N GLU A 30 -13.25 -5.75 -0.11
CA GLU A 30 -13.88 -6.79 0.73
C GLU A 30 -12.94 -7.45 1.74
N ILE A 31 -11.63 -7.49 1.48
CA ILE A 31 -10.62 -8.09 2.38
C ILE A 31 -10.40 -7.23 3.66
N ARG A 32 -11.08 -6.08 3.77
CA ARG A 32 -10.91 -5.10 4.85
C ARG A 32 -11.54 -5.53 6.19
N VAL A 33 -12.56 -6.39 6.17
CA VAL A 33 -13.37 -6.66 7.37
C VAL A 33 -12.57 -7.37 8.47
N ALA A 34 -11.52 -8.11 8.13
CA ALA A 34 -10.78 -8.94 9.10
C ALA A 34 -9.55 -8.27 9.75
N THR A 35 -8.98 -7.19 9.18
CA THR A 35 -7.68 -6.66 9.67
C THR A 35 -7.76 -5.23 10.24
N ASP A 36 -8.75 -4.43 9.84
CA ASP A 36 -8.88 -3.05 10.30
C ASP A 36 -9.27 -2.93 11.80
N GLN A 37 -9.71 -4.02 12.44
CA GLN A 37 -10.00 -4.07 13.88
C GLN A 37 -8.78 -3.76 14.76
N SER A 38 -7.55 -3.88 14.23
CA SER A 38 -6.29 -3.57 14.93
C SER A 38 -5.88 -2.09 14.84
N THR A 39 -6.55 -1.29 14.01
CA THR A 39 -6.11 0.09 13.67
C THR A 39 -6.65 1.18 14.59
N SER A 40 -7.27 0.83 15.72
CA SER A 40 -7.74 1.79 16.75
C SER A 40 -6.61 2.50 17.53
N ARG A 41 -5.40 2.56 16.97
CA ARG A 41 -4.26 3.29 17.55
C ARG A 41 -4.01 4.57 16.76
N LYS A 42 -3.87 5.69 17.48
CA LYS A 42 -3.53 6.99 16.89
C LYS A 42 -2.23 6.87 16.08
N ILE A 43 -2.30 7.20 14.79
CA ILE A 43 -1.16 7.16 13.88
C ILE A 43 -0.30 8.42 14.11
N SER A 44 1.02 8.27 14.24
CA SER A 44 1.93 9.41 14.38
C SER A 44 2.07 10.17 13.06
N GLN A 45 2.34 11.48 13.12
CA GLN A 45 2.59 12.30 11.92
C GLN A 45 3.75 11.75 11.06
N PHE A 46 4.76 11.16 11.70
CA PHE A 46 5.86 10.51 11.00
C PHE A 46 5.37 9.32 10.16
N CYS A 47 4.48 8.49 10.70
CA CYS A 47 3.95 7.33 9.99
C CYS A 47 3.13 7.74 8.75
N VAL A 48 2.36 8.84 8.86
CA VAL A 48 1.64 9.42 7.71
C VAL A 48 2.61 9.83 6.59
N ARG A 49 3.70 10.54 6.93
CA ARG A 49 4.74 10.93 5.96
C ARG A 49 5.44 9.72 5.36
N LEU A 50 5.74 8.71 6.19
CA LEU A 50 6.36 7.47 5.74
C LEU A 50 5.46 6.73 4.74
N GLU A 51 4.16 6.64 5.01
CA GLU A 51 3.21 6.00 4.10
C GLU A 51 3.15 6.73 2.75
N ALA A 52 3.06 8.06 2.77
CA ALA A 52 3.09 8.88 1.55
C ALA A 52 4.38 8.66 0.74
N LYS A 53 5.53 8.64 1.41
CA LYS A 53 6.83 8.34 0.79
C LYS A 53 6.87 6.94 0.17
N GLN A 54 6.40 5.93 0.90
CA GLN A 54 6.37 4.55 0.39
C GLN A 54 5.44 4.41 -0.83
N ARG A 55 4.32 5.13 -0.88
CA ARG A 55 3.42 5.14 -2.05
C ARG A 55 4.16 5.59 -3.31
N LEU A 56 4.88 6.71 -3.25
CA LEU A 56 5.68 7.20 -4.38
C LEU A 56 6.74 6.19 -4.80
N ARG A 57 7.50 5.65 -3.83
CA ARG A 57 8.57 4.69 -4.12
C ARG A 57 8.07 3.47 -4.88
N PHE A 58 6.99 2.86 -4.41
CA PHE A 58 6.46 1.63 -5.02
C PHE A 58 5.70 1.88 -6.32
N ASN A 59 5.08 3.04 -6.48
CA ASN A 59 4.39 3.40 -7.72
C ASN A 59 5.37 3.51 -8.90
N TYR A 60 6.55 4.10 -8.66
CA TYR A 60 7.56 4.33 -9.69
C TYR A 60 8.73 3.34 -9.66
N GLY A 61 8.74 2.40 -8.71
CA GLY A 61 9.79 1.39 -8.59
C GLY A 61 11.17 1.93 -8.15
N LEU A 62 11.19 3.06 -7.45
CA LEU A 62 12.39 3.77 -7.00
C LEU A 62 13.09 3.07 -5.82
N THR A 63 14.34 3.45 -5.59
CA THR A 63 15.15 3.07 -4.40
C THR A 63 15.26 4.25 -3.45
N GLU A 64 15.56 3.97 -2.17
CA GLU A 64 15.65 4.98 -1.09
C GLU A 64 16.99 5.73 -1.03
N ARG A 65 17.89 5.44 -1.97
CA ARG A 65 19.26 5.98 -1.99
C ARG A 65 19.28 7.44 -2.40
#